data_AF-V7G9J5-F1
#
_entry.id   AF-V7G9J5-F1
#
_cell.length_a   1.000
_cell.length_b   1.000
_cell.length_c   1.000
_cell.angle_alpha   90.00
_cell.angle_beta   90.00
_cell.angle_gamma   90.00
#
_symmetry.space_group_name_H-M   'P 1'
#
loop_
_entity.id
_entity.type
_entity.pdbx_description
1 polymer ?
#
loop_
_entity_poly.entity_id
_entity_poly.type
_entity_poly.pdbx_seq_one_letter_code
_entity_poly.pdbx_strand_id
1 'polypeptide(L)'
;MLARLEQPILSSSAHLPIRGGLSSVLKQRYVPREVRVGVTIHFEGQLRGEEQYVALLQEVEALAIARDWRFRPIDEAEMVLNRVIDERSVDYIGPVLGIECQPHPKSDRLRFEFDRDLFMQQYCKTQFAGSEAHIEIIELLRKVAPFFDKFDVFDEGEYWELGDRTILQVNLDTVDALLAEALRKDPTARGPIRLDNGRVVDFVSDPQPESK
;
A
#
# COMPACT_ATOMS: atom_id res chain seq x y z
N MET A 1 -77.07 -9.45 2.55
CA MET A 1 -76.25 -10.28 3.46
C MET A 1 -75.45 -9.29 4.32
N LEU A 2 -76.02 -8.77 5.41
CA LEU A 2 -75.74 -9.16 6.83
C LEU A 2 -74.21 -9.25 7.08
N ALA A 3 -73.54 -8.54 8.00
CA ALA A 3 -73.82 -7.78 9.22
C ALA A 3 -72.55 -6.91 9.52
N ARG A 4 -72.59 -5.68 10.09
CA ARG A 4 -72.42 -5.34 11.55
C ARG A 4 -71.21 -6.07 12.19
N LEU A 5 -70.25 -5.51 12.93
CA LEU A 5 -70.08 -4.40 13.90
C LEU A 5 -68.52 -4.20 14.03
N GLU A 6 -67.89 -3.13 14.54
CA GLU A 6 -68.06 -2.42 15.81
C GLU A 6 -67.03 -1.24 15.87
N GLN A 7 -67.39 -0.11 16.48
CA GLN A 7 -66.49 0.90 17.07
C GLN A 7 -66.71 0.89 18.61
N PRO A 8 -65.81 1.35 19.53
CA PRO A 8 -65.61 2.79 19.85
C PRO A 8 -64.20 3.25 20.37
N ILE A 9 -63.74 4.50 20.10
CA ILE A 9 -63.66 5.75 20.94
C ILE A 9 -62.79 5.60 22.24
N LEU A 10 -61.70 6.37 22.51
CA LEU A 10 -61.69 7.71 23.15
C LEU A 10 -60.28 8.35 23.31
N SER A 11 -60.22 9.67 22.99
CA SER A 11 -59.66 10.81 23.76
C SER A 11 -58.13 10.90 24.00
N SER A 12 -57.41 12.03 23.84
CA SER A 12 -57.69 13.42 24.21
C SER A 12 -56.76 14.41 23.44
N SER A 13 -57.27 15.62 23.23
CA SER A 13 -56.60 16.81 22.67
C SER A 13 -55.35 17.29 23.44
N ALA A 14 -54.39 17.87 22.71
CA ALA A 14 -53.75 19.15 23.08
C ALA A 14 -53.01 19.79 21.89
N HIS A 15 -53.14 21.10 21.77
CA HIS A 15 -52.64 22.00 20.74
C HIS A 15 -51.14 22.35 20.90
N LEU A 16 -50.49 22.59 19.76
CA LEU A 16 -49.19 23.18 19.37
C LEU A 16 -48.40 24.09 20.38
N PRO A 17 -47.07 24.26 20.22
CA PRO A 17 -46.53 25.03 19.08
C PRO A 17 -45.23 24.55 18.41
N ILE A 18 -45.14 24.98 17.15
CA ILE A 18 -43.96 25.02 16.27
C ILE A 18 -42.84 25.85 16.90
N ARG A 19 -41.59 25.38 16.83
CA ARG A 19 -40.39 26.23 16.65
C ARG A 19 -39.12 25.41 16.31
N GLY A 20 -38.55 25.72 15.13
CA GLY A 20 -37.14 25.56 14.73
C GLY A 20 -36.60 24.13 14.63
N GLY A 21 -35.90 23.69 13.60
CA GLY A 21 -35.24 24.34 12.48
C GLY A 21 -34.29 23.31 11.86
N LEU A 22 -33.93 23.52 10.59
CA LEU A 22 -32.92 22.79 9.79
C LEU A 22 -33.32 21.35 9.41
N SER A 23 -33.90 21.14 8.22
CA SER A 23 -33.22 21.04 6.91
C SER A 23 -32.03 20.07 6.91
N SER A 24 -32.32 18.87 6.41
CA SER A 24 -31.64 18.10 5.37
C SER A 24 -30.13 17.80 5.43
N VAL A 25 -29.81 16.64 4.83
CA VAL A 25 -28.53 16.23 4.24
C VAL A 25 -27.65 15.31 5.11
N LEU A 26 -27.70 14.03 4.73
CA LEU A 26 -26.62 13.03 4.76
C LEU A 26 -25.97 12.73 6.13
N LYS A 27 -26.57 11.78 6.86
CA LYS A 27 -25.77 10.84 7.66
C LYS A 27 -25.08 9.87 6.71
N GLN A 28 -24.04 10.35 6.02
CA GLN A 28 -23.09 9.47 5.35
C GLN A 28 -22.40 8.69 6.47
N ARG A 29 -22.73 7.41 6.58
CA ARG A 29 -22.12 6.50 7.55
C ARG A 29 -20.61 6.56 7.33
N TYR A 30 -19.90 7.14 8.28
CA TYR A 30 -18.46 6.95 8.40
C TYR A 30 -18.22 5.45 8.55
N VAL A 31 -17.77 4.82 7.48
CA VAL A 31 -17.17 3.49 7.54
C VAL A 31 -15.71 3.76 7.90
N PRO A 32 -15.22 3.35 9.08
CA PRO A 32 -13.81 3.47 9.38
C PRO A 32 -13.07 2.73 8.28
N ARG A 33 -12.23 3.43 7.50
CA ARG A 33 -11.23 2.76 6.68
C ARG A 33 -10.43 1.88 7.64
N GLU A 34 -10.35 0.60 7.30
CA GLU A 34 -9.47 -0.35 7.97
C GLU A 34 -8.09 0.31 8.09
N VAL A 35 -7.61 0.48 9.32
CA VAL A 35 -6.34 1.16 9.59
C VAL A 35 -5.23 0.27 9.07
N ARG A 36 -4.76 0.53 7.85
CA ARG A 36 -3.64 -0.18 7.25
C ARG A 36 -2.35 0.33 7.89
N VAL A 37 -1.60 -0.58 8.49
CA VAL A 37 -0.36 -0.26 9.22
C VAL A 37 0.80 -0.26 8.21
N GLY A 38 0.82 0.73 7.31
CA GLY A 38 1.86 0.87 6.30
C GLY A 38 1.42 1.63 5.04
N VAL A 39 2.40 2.13 4.30
CA VAL A 39 2.23 2.58 2.90
C VAL A 39 3.29 1.86 2.06
N THR A 40 2.85 0.79 1.42
CA THR A 40 3.65 -0.10 0.59
C THR A 40 2.97 -0.30 -0.76
N ILE A 41 3.79 -0.31 -1.81
CA ILE A 41 3.35 -0.67 -3.17
C ILE A 41 3.74 -2.12 -3.38
N HIS A 42 2.76 -3.00 -3.52
CA HIS A 42 2.96 -4.41 -3.88
C HIS A 42 2.68 -4.58 -5.36
N PHE A 43 3.50 -5.36 -6.05
CA PHE A 43 3.33 -5.57 -7.49
C PHE A 43 3.87 -6.92 -7.93
N GLU A 44 3.16 -7.54 -8.85
CA GLU A 44 3.58 -8.80 -9.47
C GLU A 44 3.26 -8.80 -10.95
N GLY A 45 4.05 -9.54 -11.73
CA GLY A 45 3.78 -9.67 -13.14
C GLY A 45 4.65 -10.67 -13.86
N GLN A 46 4.15 -11.04 -15.03
CA GLN A 46 4.78 -11.93 -15.99
C GLN A 46 5.17 -11.11 -17.21
N LEU A 47 6.46 -11.04 -17.56
CA LEU A 47 6.87 -10.40 -18.81
C LEU A 47 6.50 -11.28 -20.01
N ARG A 48 6.29 -10.65 -21.17
CA ARG A 48 5.97 -11.34 -22.43
C ARG A 48 7.15 -12.06 -23.07
N GLY A 49 8.38 -11.69 -22.69
CA GLY A 49 9.60 -12.27 -23.24
C GLY A 49 10.83 -11.39 -23.02
N GLU A 50 11.95 -11.84 -23.57
CA GLU A 50 13.26 -11.21 -23.40
C GLU A 50 13.32 -9.78 -23.95
N GLU A 51 12.64 -9.48 -25.07
CA GLU A 51 12.58 -8.13 -25.61
C GLU A 51 11.94 -7.14 -24.63
N GLN A 52 10.87 -7.58 -23.94
CA GLN A 52 10.18 -6.77 -22.94
C GLN A 52 10.99 -6.63 -21.66
N TYR A 53 11.75 -7.67 -21.29
CA TYR A 53 12.73 -7.58 -20.21
C TYR A 53 13.77 -6.49 -20.49
N VAL A 54 14.39 -6.51 -21.68
CA VAL A 54 15.39 -5.50 -22.07
C VAL A 54 14.78 -4.09 -22.08
N ALA A 55 13.57 -3.94 -22.65
CA ALA A 55 12.88 -2.66 -22.67
C ALA A 55 12.56 -2.14 -21.25
N LEU A 56 12.12 -3.04 -20.35
CA LEU A 56 11.88 -2.69 -18.95
C LEU A 56 13.15 -2.16 -18.28
N LEU A 57 14.27 -2.88 -18.40
CA LEU A 57 15.52 -2.45 -17.80
C LEU A 57 15.95 -1.06 -18.32
N GLN A 58 15.84 -0.82 -19.63
CA GLN A 58 16.14 0.48 -20.22
C GLN A 58 15.28 1.60 -19.64
N GLU A 59 13.98 1.34 -19.43
CA GLU A 59 13.08 2.35 -18.86
C GLU A 59 13.37 2.64 -17.39
N VAL A 60 13.68 1.60 -16.60
CA VAL A 60 14.05 1.75 -15.20
C VAL A 60 15.37 2.50 -15.06
N GLU A 61 16.39 2.13 -15.84
CA GLU A 61 17.69 2.81 -15.85
C GLU A 61 17.57 4.27 -16.30
N ALA A 62 16.81 4.54 -17.38
CA ALA A 62 16.61 5.89 -17.88
C ALA A 62 15.96 6.79 -16.82
N LEU A 63 14.95 6.28 -16.09
CA LEU A 63 14.35 7.03 -15.01
C LEU A 63 15.32 7.22 -13.84
N ALA A 64 16.03 6.17 -13.45
CA ALA A 64 17.02 6.24 -12.37
C ALA A 64 18.08 7.30 -12.66
N ILE A 65 18.61 7.36 -13.89
CA ILE A 65 19.55 8.39 -14.33
C ILE A 65 18.91 9.78 -14.27
N ALA A 66 17.69 9.94 -14.80
CA ALA A 66 17.00 11.23 -14.84
C ALA A 66 16.67 11.78 -13.45
N ARG A 67 16.55 10.91 -12.44
CA ARG A 67 16.22 11.24 -11.05
C ARG A 67 17.39 11.14 -10.08
N ASP A 68 18.59 10.86 -10.56
CA ASP A 68 19.79 10.62 -9.75
C ASP A 68 19.60 9.49 -8.70
N TRP A 69 18.82 8.47 -9.04
CA TRP A 69 18.65 7.29 -8.21
C TRP A 69 19.88 6.39 -8.37
N ARG A 70 20.41 5.90 -7.24
CA ARG A 70 21.42 4.84 -7.28
C ARG A 70 20.75 3.57 -7.81
N PHE A 71 21.38 2.91 -8.77
CA PHE A 71 20.92 1.62 -9.28
C PHE A 71 22.08 0.67 -9.52
N ARG A 72 21.77 -0.63 -9.59
CA ARG A 72 22.71 -1.68 -10.00
C ARG A 72 21.96 -2.82 -10.68
N PRO A 73 22.59 -3.54 -11.62
CA PRO A 73 22.04 -4.79 -12.14
C PRO A 73 21.99 -5.86 -11.04
N ILE A 74 21.04 -6.78 -11.20
CA ILE A 74 20.95 -8.03 -10.47
C ILE A 74 21.27 -9.14 -11.48
N ASP A 75 22.29 -9.94 -11.16
CA ASP A 75 22.74 -11.07 -11.96
C ASP A 75 23.26 -12.14 -10.99
N GLU A 76 22.32 -12.85 -10.37
CA GLU A 76 22.60 -13.86 -9.36
C GLU A 76 22.38 -15.24 -9.96
N ALA A 77 23.40 -16.10 -9.94
CA ALA A 77 23.30 -17.45 -10.47
C ALA A 77 22.36 -18.36 -9.65
N GLU A 78 22.26 -18.08 -8.35
CA GLU A 78 21.39 -18.80 -7.41
C GLU A 78 20.96 -17.86 -6.27
N MET A 79 19.66 -17.62 -6.15
CA MET A 79 19.04 -16.80 -5.10
C MET A 79 17.69 -17.41 -4.69
N VAL A 80 17.32 -17.22 -3.42
CA VAL A 80 16.00 -17.60 -2.91
C VAL A 80 15.07 -16.39 -3.00
N LEU A 81 13.95 -16.54 -3.70
CA LEU A 81 12.85 -15.58 -3.70
C LEU A 81 11.65 -16.21 -2.98
N ASN A 82 11.28 -15.66 -1.84
CA ASN A 82 10.09 -16.10 -1.11
C ASN A 82 8.86 -15.43 -1.73
N ARG A 83 7.89 -16.21 -2.20
CA ARG A 83 6.69 -15.69 -2.87
C ARG A 83 5.42 -16.25 -2.26
N VAL A 84 4.33 -15.55 -2.48
CA VAL A 84 2.98 -15.99 -2.16
C VAL A 84 2.17 -16.06 -3.45
N ILE A 85 1.91 -17.25 -3.96
CA ILE A 85 1.14 -17.48 -5.18
C ILE A 85 -0.11 -18.26 -4.80
N ASP A 86 -1.29 -17.75 -5.18
CA ASP A 86 -2.59 -18.35 -4.82
C ASP A 86 -2.72 -18.67 -3.33
N GLU A 87 -2.35 -17.68 -2.49
CA GLU A 87 -2.37 -17.77 -1.01
C GLU A 87 -1.43 -18.82 -0.41
N ARG A 88 -0.46 -19.33 -1.18
CA ARG A 88 0.52 -20.32 -0.74
C ARG A 88 1.93 -19.77 -0.81
N SER A 89 2.73 -20.06 0.21
CA SER A 89 4.17 -19.83 0.16
C SER A 89 4.82 -20.74 -0.88
N VAL A 90 5.44 -20.13 -1.87
CA VAL A 90 6.14 -20.81 -2.97
C VAL A 90 7.53 -20.20 -3.08
N ASP A 91 8.53 -20.90 -2.57
CA ASP A 91 9.91 -20.45 -2.68
C ASP A 91 10.44 -20.78 -4.07
N TYR A 92 11.05 -19.78 -4.70
CA TYR A 92 11.87 -19.97 -5.89
C TYR A 92 13.33 -20.09 -5.48
N ILE A 93 14.04 -21.06 -6.05
CA ILE A 93 15.49 -21.21 -5.92
C ILE A 93 16.06 -21.35 -7.33
N GLY A 94 16.91 -20.41 -7.73
CA GLY A 94 17.53 -20.42 -9.05
C GLY A 94 18.11 -19.07 -9.46
N PRO A 95 18.45 -18.89 -10.75
CA PRO A 95 18.99 -17.64 -11.24
C PRO A 95 17.96 -16.51 -11.14
N VAL A 96 18.43 -15.34 -10.74
CA VAL A 96 17.63 -14.12 -10.65
C VAL A 96 18.33 -13.01 -11.40
N LEU A 97 17.58 -12.40 -12.32
CA LEU A 97 18.04 -11.28 -13.13
C LEU A 97 17.19 -10.04 -12.88
N GLY A 98 17.76 -8.86 -13.11
CA GLY A 98 17.00 -7.62 -13.19
C GLY A 98 17.76 -6.41 -12.69
N ILE A 99 17.08 -5.54 -11.95
CA ILE A 99 17.64 -4.25 -11.52
C ILE A 99 17.13 -3.85 -10.14
N GLU A 100 18.02 -3.26 -9.35
CA GLU A 100 17.72 -2.62 -8.08
C GLU A 100 17.97 -1.13 -8.19
N CYS A 101 17.02 -0.32 -7.71
CA CYS A 101 17.12 1.13 -7.61
C CYS A 101 16.86 1.61 -6.17
N GLN A 102 17.37 2.79 -5.82
CA GLN A 102 17.04 3.50 -4.59
C GLN A 102 16.33 4.82 -4.91
N PRO A 103 14.99 4.83 -5.00
CA PRO A 103 14.22 6.04 -5.31
C PRO A 103 14.38 7.15 -4.28
N HIS A 104 14.43 6.78 -3.00
CA HIS A 104 14.60 7.74 -1.92
C HIS A 104 15.38 7.12 -0.75
N PRO A 105 16.25 7.87 -0.02
CA PRO A 105 17.01 7.37 1.12
C PRO A 105 16.17 6.81 2.29
N LYS A 106 14.85 7.01 2.27
CA LYS A 106 13.89 6.51 3.26
C LYS A 106 12.85 5.53 2.68
N SER A 107 12.96 5.14 1.41
CA SER A 107 12.17 4.03 0.87
C SER A 107 12.92 2.70 1.04
N ASP A 108 12.20 1.59 0.92
CA ASP A 108 12.84 0.34 0.53
C ASP A 108 13.52 0.50 -0.84
N ARG A 109 14.43 -0.43 -1.16
CA ARG A 109 14.96 -0.54 -2.52
C ARG A 109 13.84 -0.99 -3.45
N LEU A 110 13.71 -0.31 -4.60
CA LEU A 110 12.80 -0.76 -5.64
C LEU A 110 13.53 -1.82 -6.46
N ARG A 111 13.02 -3.04 -6.48
CA ARG A 111 13.65 -4.17 -7.16
C ARG A 111 12.71 -4.69 -8.23
N PHE A 112 13.26 -4.94 -9.41
CA PHE A 112 12.63 -5.77 -10.43
C PHE A 112 13.45 -7.05 -10.52
N GLU A 113 12.96 -8.12 -9.88
CA GLU A 113 13.64 -9.41 -9.81
C GLU A 113 12.83 -10.46 -10.56
N PHE A 114 13.41 -10.94 -11.64
CA PHE A 114 12.80 -11.94 -12.51
C PHE A 114 13.47 -13.29 -12.27
N ASP A 115 12.65 -14.32 -12.15
CA ASP A 115 13.14 -15.69 -12.24
C ASP A 115 13.39 -16.11 -13.70
N ARG A 116 13.76 -17.38 -13.87
CA ARG A 116 13.95 -18.03 -15.18
C ARG A 116 12.75 -17.94 -16.13
N ASP A 117 11.55 -17.77 -15.59
CA ASP A 117 10.31 -17.73 -16.36
C ASP A 117 9.87 -16.28 -16.59
N LEU A 118 10.69 -15.29 -16.21
CA LEU A 118 10.39 -13.86 -16.26
C LEU A 118 9.17 -13.43 -15.42
N PHE A 119 8.91 -14.17 -14.35
CA PHE A 119 7.93 -13.79 -13.34
C PHE A 119 8.59 -13.00 -12.21
N MET A 120 7.88 -12.00 -11.72
CA MET A 120 8.28 -11.12 -10.61
C MET A 120 7.13 -10.97 -9.62
N GLN A 121 7.44 -10.98 -8.33
CA GLN A 121 6.56 -10.55 -7.26
C GLN A 121 7.40 -9.78 -6.23
N GLN A 122 7.05 -8.52 -5.99
CA GLN A 122 7.86 -7.56 -5.25
C GLN A 122 7.00 -6.56 -4.48
N TYR A 123 7.65 -5.85 -3.57
CA TYR A 123 7.04 -4.73 -2.88
C TYR A 123 8.07 -3.63 -2.64
N CYS A 124 7.60 -2.38 -2.52
CA CYS A 124 8.41 -1.24 -2.14
C CYS A 124 7.69 -0.41 -1.09
N LYS A 125 8.18 -0.47 0.15
CA LYS A 125 7.68 0.38 1.23
C LYS A 125 8.16 1.82 1.02
N THR A 126 7.22 2.76 1.10
CA THR A 126 7.44 4.19 0.86
C THR A 126 6.94 5.07 2.00
N GLN A 127 6.43 4.47 3.10
CA GLN A 127 5.82 5.21 4.22
C GLN A 127 6.70 6.33 4.80
N PHE A 128 8.03 6.23 4.73
CA PHE A 128 8.96 7.25 5.23
C PHE A 128 9.56 8.14 4.14
N ALA A 129 9.22 7.90 2.87
CA ALA A 129 9.80 8.55 1.70
C ALA A 129 9.00 9.78 1.23
N GLY A 130 7.79 9.99 1.77
CA GLY A 130 6.90 11.06 1.36
C GLY A 130 6.17 10.77 0.04
N SER A 131 5.19 11.62 -0.28
CA SER A 131 4.30 11.42 -1.44
C SER A 131 5.02 11.51 -2.78
N GLU A 132 6.07 12.32 -2.91
CA GLU A 132 6.77 12.50 -4.18
C GLU A 132 7.49 11.23 -4.64
N ALA A 133 8.29 10.62 -3.77
CA ALA A 133 8.98 9.37 -4.08
C ALA A 133 7.99 8.23 -4.39
N HIS A 134 6.88 8.17 -3.66
CA HIS A 134 5.81 7.20 -3.91
C HIS A 134 5.21 7.37 -5.31
N ILE A 135 4.85 8.61 -5.67
CA ILE A 135 4.28 8.92 -6.99
C ILE A 135 5.27 8.59 -8.11
N GLU A 136 6.57 8.92 -7.95
CA GLU A 136 7.59 8.59 -8.95
C GLU A 136 7.71 7.08 -9.21
N ILE A 137 7.60 6.26 -8.15
CA ILE A 137 7.57 4.79 -8.28
C ILE A 137 6.30 4.36 -9.02
N ILE A 138 5.12 4.88 -8.65
CA ILE A 138 3.86 4.54 -9.33
C ILE A 138 3.91 4.90 -10.83
N GLU A 139 4.44 6.08 -11.18
CA GLU A 139 4.59 6.48 -12.58
C GLU A 139 5.56 5.58 -13.35
N LEU A 140 6.65 5.12 -12.72
CA LEU A 140 7.50 4.08 -13.30
C LEU A 140 6.73 2.79 -13.55
N LEU A 141 5.99 2.29 -12.55
CA LEU A 141 5.20 1.06 -12.68
C LEU A 141 4.16 1.17 -13.79
N ARG A 142 3.48 2.33 -13.93
CA ARG A 142 2.56 2.61 -15.05
C ARG A 142 3.28 2.57 -16.39
N LYS A 143 4.50 3.10 -16.47
CA LYS A 143 5.29 3.14 -17.69
C LYS A 143 5.73 1.74 -18.15
N VAL A 144 6.10 0.86 -17.21
CA VAL A 144 6.55 -0.50 -17.52
C VAL A 144 5.41 -1.51 -17.66
N ALA A 145 4.21 -1.20 -17.16
CA ALA A 145 3.04 -2.08 -17.25
C ALA A 145 2.77 -2.67 -18.66
N PRO A 146 2.92 -1.91 -19.78
CA PRO A 146 2.72 -2.45 -21.12
C PRO A 146 3.71 -3.55 -21.56
N PHE A 147 4.79 -3.79 -20.81
CA PHE A 147 5.77 -4.84 -21.08
C PHE A 147 5.34 -6.21 -20.53
N PHE A 148 4.35 -6.24 -19.65
CA PHE A 148 3.86 -7.45 -19.02
C PHE A 148 2.67 -8.05 -19.78
N ASP A 149 2.56 -9.38 -19.72
CA ASP A 149 1.35 -10.10 -20.13
C ASP A 149 0.26 -9.94 -19.05
N LYS A 150 0.67 -10.13 -17.78
CA LYS A 150 -0.13 -9.85 -16.59
C LYS A 150 0.68 -8.97 -15.64
N PHE A 151 0.07 -7.91 -15.13
CA PHE A 151 0.70 -7.02 -14.15
C PHE A 151 -0.35 -6.50 -13.17
N ASP A 152 -0.22 -6.93 -11.93
CA ASP A 152 -1.08 -6.52 -10.83
C ASP A 152 -0.28 -5.61 -9.90
N VAL A 153 -0.90 -4.49 -9.52
CA VAL A 153 -0.35 -3.54 -8.55
C VAL A 153 -1.41 -3.34 -7.49
N PHE A 154 -1.00 -3.48 -6.24
CA PHE A 154 -1.78 -3.16 -5.06
C PHE A 154 -1.06 -2.09 -4.27
N ASP A 155 -1.62 -0.88 -4.29
CA ASP A 155 -1.05 0.27 -3.63
C ASP A 155 -1.81 0.58 -2.33
N GLU A 156 -1.15 0.39 -1.19
CA GLU A 156 -1.73 0.76 0.11
C GLU A 156 -1.93 2.28 0.27
N GLY A 157 -1.23 3.08 -0.54
CA GLY A 157 -1.39 4.53 -0.64
C GLY A 157 -2.61 4.98 -1.47
N GLU A 158 -3.22 4.07 -2.23
CA GLU A 158 -4.37 4.29 -3.13
C GLU A 158 -4.11 5.28 -4.29
N TYR A 159 -2.85 5.65 -4.53
CA TYR A 159 -2.49 6.55 -5.62
C TYR A 159 -2.53 5.83 -6.98
N TRP A 160 -2.21 4.54 -7.02
CA TRP A 160 -2.31 3.71 -8.23
C TRP A 160 -3.72 3.78 -8.86
N GLU A 161 -4.77 3.61 -8.05
CA GLU A 161 -6.15 3.57 -8.52
C GLU A 161 -6.76 4.96 -8.68
N LEU A 162 -6.45 5.89 -7.78
CA LEU A 162 -7.16 7.16 -7.69
C LEU A 162 -6.42 8.33 -8.36
N GLY A 163 -5.08 8.26 -8.42
CA GLY A 163 -4.24 9.38 -8.87
C GLY A 163 -4.32 10.63 -8.00
N ASP A 164 -4.92 10.54 -6.80
CA ASP A 164 -5.13 11.68 -5.90
C ASP A 164 -4.01 11.76 -4.85
N ARG A 165 -3.12 12.74 -5.03
CA ARG A 165 -2.03 13.03 -4.09
C ARG A 165 -2.55 13.36 -2.68
N THR A 166 -3.73 13.95 -2.56
CA THR A 166 -4.31 14.34 -1.26
C THR A 166 -4.64 13.11 -0.44
N ILE A 167 -5.21 12.07 -1.07
CA ILE A 167 -5.52 10.80 -0.42
C ILE A 167 -4.23 10.10 0.01
N LEU A 168 -3.23 10.04 -0.87
CA LEU A 168 -1.91 9.49 -0.54
C LEU A 168 -1.28 10.23 0.65
N GLN A 169 -1.34 11.56 0.67
CA GLN A 169 -0.78 12.35 1.76
C GLN A 169 -1.50 12.08 3.09
N VAL A 170 -2.83 11.99 3.08
CA VAL A 170 -3.61 11.63 4.27
C VAL A 170 -3.24 10.24 4.78
N ASN A 171 -3.04 9.28 3.88
CA ASN A 171 -2.64 7.92 4.25
C ASN A 171 -1.22 7.90 4.88
N LEU A 172 -0.27 8.63 4.30
CA LEU A 172 1.08 8.81 4.87
C LEU A 172 1.05 9.47 6.26
N ASP A 173 0.34 10.59 6.39
CA ASP A 173 0.22 11.34 7.65
C ASP A 173 -0.43 10.48 8.74
N THR A 174 -1.40 9.64 8.37
CA THR A 174 -2.07 8.71 9.28
C THR A 174 -1.09 7.66 9.80
N VAL A 175 -0.27 7.07 8.94
CA VAL A 175 0.75 6.08 9.34
C VAL A 175 1.80 6.74 10.24
N ASP A 176 2.25 7.95 9.92
CA ASP A 176 3.19 8.70 10.76
C ASP A 176 2.62 8.98 12.16
N ALA A 177 1.34 9.36 12.25
CA ALA A 177 0.68 9.60 13.54
C ALA A 177 0.55 8.31 14.38
N LEU A 178 0.24 7.18 13.75
CA LEU A 178 0.17 5.88 14.41
C LEU A 178 1.54 5.42 14.93
N LEU A 179 2.59 5.62 14.12
CA LEU A 179 3.96 5.31 14.54
C LEU A 179 4.39 6.19 15.72
N ALA A 180 4.14 7.49 15.66
CA ALA A 180 4.45 8.41 16.75
C ALA A 180 3.74 8.00 18.05
N GLU A 181 2.47 7.59 17.96
CA GLU A 181 1.72 7.11 19.12
C GLU A 181 2.27 5.76 19.65
N ALA A 182 2.69 4.85 18.78
CA ALA A 182 3.32 3.59 19.18
C ALA A 182 4.64 3.84 19.93
N LEU A 183 5.51 4.69 19.39
CA LEU A 183 6.77 5.08 20.02
C LEU A 183 6.55 5.82 21.36
N ARG A 184 5.50 6.62 21.47
CA ARG A 184 5.15 7.30 22.73
C ARG A 184 4.71 6.32 23.83
N LYS A 185 4.04 5.23 23.46
CA LYS A 185 3.54 4.22 24.40
C LYS A 185 4.65 3.31 24.95
N ASP A 186 5.73 3.16 24.21
CA ASP A 186 6.86 2.31 24.59
C ASP A 186 8.17 3.12 24.58
N PRO A 187 8.65 3.59 25.73
CA PRO A 187 9.90 4.33 25.84
C PRO A 187 11.16 3.56 25.42
N THR A 188 11.08 2.22 25.29
CA THR A 188 12.18 1.40 24.79
C THR A 188 12.20 1.32 23.26
N ALA A 189 11.07 1.66 22.62
CA ALA A 189 10.92 1.57 21.18
C ALA A 189 11.79 2.59 20.45
N ARG A 190 12.38 2.16 19.33
CA ARG A 190 13.22 3.00 18.47
C ARG A 190 12.91 2.74 17.01
N GLY A 191 12.72 3.80 16.24
CA GLY A 191 12.42 3.70 14.81
C GLY A 191 12.20 5.05 14.14
N PRO A 192 12.12 5.07 12.80
CA PRO A 192 12.35 3.94 11.90
C PRO A 192 13.83 3.51 11.84
N ILE A 193 14.08 2.23 11.57
CA ILE A 193 15.43 1.65 11.47
C ILE A 193 15.62 1.06 10.08
N ARG A 194 16.74 1.40 9.42
CA ARG A 194 17.17 0.72 8.20
C ARG A 194 18.07 -0.46 8.54
N LEU A 195 17.71 -1.65 8.05
CA LEU A 195 18.50 -2.87 8.17
C LEU A 195 19.61 -2.92 7.10
N ASP A 196 20.60 -3.78 7.28
CA ASP A 196 21.72 -3.94 6.34
C ASP A 196 21.29 -4.38 4.93
N ASN A 197 20.20 -5.14 4.84
CA ASN A 197 19.58 -5.52 3.57
C ASN A 197 18.81 -4.37 2.88
N GLY A 198 18.82 -3.18 3.48
CA GLY A 198 18.16 -1.98 2.97
C GLY A 198 16.67 -1.90 3.27
N ARG A 199 16.06 -2.86 3.97
CA ARG A 199 14.65 -2.73 4.40
C ARG A 199 14.51 -1.69 5.51
N VAL A 200 13.40 -0.95 5.51
CA VAL A 200 13.04 -0.03 6.60
C VAL A 200 11.97 -0.65 7.49
N VAL A 201 12.31 -0.82 8.77
CA VAL A 201 11.43 -1.30 9.82
C VAL A 201 10.88 -0.12 10.60
N ASP A 202 9.59 -0.18 10.94
CA ASP A 202 8.85 0.91 11.56
C ASP A 202 9.41 1.26 12.94
N PHE A 203 9.60 0.26 13.81
CA PHE A 203 10.32 0.36 15.06
C PHE A 203 10.67 -1.02 15.61
N VAL A 204 11.61 -1.06 16.56
CA VAL A 204 11.93 -2.22 17.39
C VAL A 204 11.76 -1.83 18.85
N SER A 205 11.36 -2.79 19.69
CA SER A 205 11.20 -2.63 21.14
C SER A 205 12.03 -3.68 21.87
N ASP A 206 12.45 -3.40 23.10
CA ASP A 206 13.06 -4.43 23.95
C ASP A 206 12.01 -5.51 24.29
N PRO A 207 12.42 -6.78 24.50
CA PRO A 207 11.50 -7.81 24.94
C PRO A 207 10.83 -7.37 26.26
N GLN A 208 9.51 -7.29 26.27
CA GLN A 208 8.77 -7.09 27.51
C GLN A 208 9.11 -8.25 28.45
N PRO A 209 9.47 -8.00 29.73
CA PRO A 209 9.67 -9.08 30.67
C PRO A 209 8.36 -9.88 30.77
N GLU A 210 8.43 -11.20 30.57
CA GLU A 210 7.27 -12.07 30.65
C GLU A 210 6.50 -11.79 31.94
N SER A 211 5.23 -11.41 31.81
CA SER A 211 4.34 -11.27 32.96
C SER A 211 4.21 -12.65 33.61
N LYS A 212 4.84 -12.82 34.77
CA LYS A 212 4.61 -13.97 35.66
C LYS A 212 3.20 -13.94 36.24
#